data_AF-A0A4U9W8T6-F1
#
_entry.id   AF-A0A4U9W8T6-F1
#
_cell.length_a   1.000
_cell.length_b   1.000
_cell.length_c   1.000
_cell.angle_alpha   90.00
_cell.angle_beta   90.00
_cell.angle_gamma   90.00
#
_symmetry.space_group_name_H-M   'P 1'
#
loop_
_entity.id
_entity.type
_entity.pdbx_description
1 polymer ?
#
loop_
_entity_poly.entity_id
_entity_poly.type
_entity_poly.pdbx_seq_one_letter_code
_entity_poly.pdbx_strand_id
1 'polypeptide(L)'
;MRMVKQSLMLILFLQVGQCKVKKIDFLWTLDNPGSVQKMNEMFQKPKFLRMNEGQLLGHLEKADIVPLDYRNLTQNNQQIVNQWILKLESIQKSQILIMKD
;
A
#
# COMPACT_ATOMS: atom_id res chain seq x y z
N MET A 1 -1.81 28.10 -3.43
CA MET A 1 -1.16 26.91 -2.84
C MET A 1 -1.33 25.74 -3.81
N ARG A 2 -0.29 25.40 -4.57
CA ARG A 2 -0.34 24.33 -5.60
C ARG A 2 -0.28 22.97 -4.91
N MET A 3 -1.34 22.17 -5.04
CA MET A 3 -1.25 20.73 -4.79
C MET A 3 -0.47 20.09 -5.95
N VAL A 4 0.77 19.69 -5.69
CA VAL A 4 1.49 18.77 -6.56
C VAL A 4 1.17 17.37 -6.05
N LYS A 5 0.17 16.71 -6.65
CA LYS A 5 0.06 15.26 -6.58
C LYS A 5 1.23 14.68 -7.38
N GLN A 6 2.38 14.48 -6.71
CA GLN A 6 3.40 13.61 -7.26
C GLN A 6 3.01 12.17 -6.87
N SER A 7 2.38 11.45 -7.80
CA SER A 7 2.50 9.99 -7.81
C SER A 7 3.99 9.70 -8.00
N LEU A 8 4.67 9.29 -6.93
CA LEU A 8 6.02 8.75 -7.06
C LEU A 8 5.92 7.37 -7.72
N MET A 9 5.97 7.37 -9.06
CA MET A 9 6.21 6.17 -9.85
C MET A 9 7.71 5.85 -9.72
N LEU A 10 8.06 5.01 -8.74
CA LEU A 10 9.44 4.56 -8.56
C LEU A 10 9.76 3.48 -9.63
N ILE A 11 10.43 3.89 -10.71
CA ILE A 11 10.89 2.97 -11.76
C ILE A 11 12.18 2.30 -11.27
N LEU A 12 12.09 1.03 -10.85
CA LEU A 12 13.28 0.21 -10.59
C LEU A 12 13.78 -0.38 -11.92
N PHE A 13 14.90 0.13 -12.43
CA PHE A 13 15.60 -0.48 -13.57
C PHE A 13 16.53 -1.60 -13.07
N LEU A 14 16.24 -2.85 -13.43
CA LEU A 14 17.20 -3.95 -13.37
C LEU A 14 17.61 -4.30 -14.81
N GLN A 15 18.89 -4.10 -15.13
CA GLN A 15 19.50 -4.46 -16.41
C GLN A 15 19.60 -5.98 -16.53
N VAL A 16 18.78 -6.61 -17.38
CA VAL A 16 19.18 -7.47 -18.53
C VAL A 16 17.96 -7.64 -19.45
N GLY A 17 18.05 -7.13 -20.69
CA GLY A 17 17.44 -7.74 -21.88
C GLY A 17 15.93 -7.72 -22.13
N GLN A 18 15.05 -7.55 -21.14
CA GLN A 18 13.60 -7.34 -21.34
C GLN A 18 13.01 -6.54 -20.16
N CYS A 19 13.18 -5.22 -20.15
CA CYS A 19 12.57 -4.38 -19.12
C CYS A 19 11.06 -4.24 -19.40
N LYS A 20 10.27 -5.25 -19.00
CA LYS A 20 8.86 -4.99 -18.68
C LYS A 20 8.86 -3.98 -17.54
N VAL A 21 8.47 -2.74 -17.84
CA VAL A 21 8.22 -1.72 -16.84
C VAL A 21 7.15 -2.27 -15.90
N LYS A 22 7.52 -2.52 -14.65
CA LYS A 22 6.57 -2.92 -13.61
C LYS A 22 5.98 -1.67 -12.98
N LYS A 23 4.66 -1.62 -12.88
CA LYS A 23 3.93 -0.59 -12.14
C LYS A 23 3.99 -0.92 -10.66
N ILE A 24 4.48 0.03 -9.87
CA ILE A 24 4.59 -0.10 -8.42
C ILE A 24 3.74 1.00 -7.80
N ASP A 25 2.76 0.61 -6.98
CA ASP A 25 1.93 1.55 -6.24
C ASP A 25 2.09 1.31 -4.74
N PHE A 26 2.49 2.34 -4.01
CA PHE A 26 2.76 2.26 -2.58
C PHE A 26 1.51 2.61 -1.77
N LEU A 27 1.30 1.89 -0.66
CA LEU A 27 0.25 2.18 0.30
C LEU A 27 0.82 2.48 1.69
N TRP A 28 0.18 3.47 2.33
CA TRP A 28 0.47 3.93 3.70
C TRP A 28 1.91 4.41 3.94
N THR A 29 2.59 4.90 2.90
CA THR A 29 3.94 5.50 2.97
C THR A 29 3.89 6.99 3.36
N LEU A 30 3.53 7.26 4.62
CA LEU A 30 3.61 8.60 5.21
C LEU A 30 4.99 8.83 5.85
N ASP A 31 5.48 10.06 5.80
CA ASP A 31 6.80 10.48 6.28
C ASP A 31 6.74 11.36 7.56
N ASN A 32 5.56 11.89 7.88
CA ASN A 32 5.32 12.73 9.05
C ASN A 32 4.63 11.96 10.18
N PRO A 33 5.22 11.89 11.39
CA PRO A 33 4.64 11.21 12.55
C PRO A 33 3.20 11.64 12.89
N GLY A 34 2.87 12.93 12.77
CA GLY A 34 1.51 13.42 13.05
C GLY A 34 0.47 12.88 12.07
N SER A 35 0.85 12.74 10.80
CA SER A 35 -0.01 12.13 9.78
C SER A 35 -0.16 10.62 10.00
N VAL A 36 0.93 9.94 10.40
CA VAL A 36 0.91 8.50 10.74
C VAL A 36 -0.03 8.24 11.91
N GLN A 37 0.04 9.05 12.97
CA GLN A 37 -0.85 8.92 14.13
C GLN A 37 -2.31 9.10 13.71
N LYS A 38 -2.65 10.19 13.02
CA LYS A 38 -4.02 10.48 12.58
C LYS A 38 -4.54 9.41 11.62
N MET A 39 -3.70 8.90 10.72
CA MET A 39 -4.07 7.79 9.84
C MET A 39 -4.48 6.56 10.67
N ASN A 40 -3.67 6.18 11.67
CA ASN A 40 -3.96 5.02 12.52
C ASN A 40 -5.23 5.17 13.35
N GLU A 41 -5.49 6.35 13.91
CA GLU A 41 -6.72 6.67 14.65
C GLU A 41 -7.96 6.59 13.76
N MET A 42 -7.84 7.00 12.50
CA MET A 42 -8.95 7.00 11.55
C MET A 42 -9.15 5.64 10.90
N PHE A 43 -8.11 4.79 10.81
CA PHE A 43 -8.10 3.53 10.07
C PHE A 43 -9.25 2.59 10.45
N GLN A 44 -9.55 2.48 11.75
CA GLN A 44 -10.53 1.53 12.29
C GLN A 44 -11.97 2.06 12.24
N LYS A 45 -12.17 3.33 11.93
CA LYS A 45 -13.52 3.91 11.85
C LYS A 45 -14.27 3.23 10.68
N PRO A 46 -15.55 2.82 10.85
CA PRO A 46 -16.26 2.00 9.87
C PRO A 46 -16.20 2.51 8.43
N LYS A 47 -16.30 3.84 8.25
CA LYS A 47 -16.19 4.50 6.94
C LYS A 47 -14.81 4.29 6.29
N PHE A 48 -13.74 4.41 7.07
CA PHE A 48 -12.36 4.36 6.59
C PHE A 48 -11.87 2.92 6.43
N LEU A 49 -12.37 2.01 7.26
CA LEU A 49 -12.09 0.58 7.16
C LEU A 49 -12.43 0.05 5.75
N ARG A 50 -13.66 0.30 5.29
CA ARG A 50 -14.10 -0.11 3.94
C ARG A 50 -13.35 0.63 2.84
N MET A 51 -13.02 1.90 3.05
CA MET A 51 -12.29 2.70 2.07
C MET A 51 -10.85 2.19 1.89
N ASN A 52 -10.17 1.84 2.98
CA ASN A 52 -8.81 1.31 2.96
C ASN A 52 -8.74 -0.07 2.30
N GLU A 53 -9.70 -0.96 2.59
CA GLU A 53 -9.81 -2.26 1.91
C GLU A 53 -10.05 -2.07 0.40
N GLY A 54 -10.97 -1.18 0.02
CA GLY A 54 -11.22 -0.84 -1.38
C GLY A 54 -10.02 -0.22 -2.10
N GLN A 55 -9.23 0.61 -1.42
CA GLN A 55 -7.99 1.15 -1.97
C GLN A 55 -6.97 0.04 -2.25
N LEU A 56 -6.76 -0.87 -1.29
CA LEU A 56 -5.87 -2.02 -1.49
C LEU A 56 -6.27 -2.83 -2.73
N LEU A 57 -7.55 -3.19 -2.85
CA LEU A 57 -8.06 -3.93 -4.01
C LEU A 57 -7.86 -3.16 -5.31
N GLY A 58 -8.19 -1.86 -5.33
CA GLY A 58 -8.05 -1.02 -6.52
C GLY A 58 -6.61 -0.83 -7.00
N HIS A 59 -5.61 -0.91 -6.10
CA HIS A 59 -4.19 -0.91 -6.47
C HIS A 59 -3.72 -2.27 -6.97
N LEU A 60 -4.18 -3.37 -6.35
CA LEU A 60 -3.89 -4.73 -6.81
C LEU A 60 -4.42 -5.01 -8.22
N GLU A 61 -5.50 -4.34 -8.64
CA GLU A 61 -6.02 -4.43 -10.01
C GLU A 61 -5.11 -3.78 -11.07
N LYS A 62 -4.24 -2.83 -10.68
CA LYS A 62 -3.56 -1.92 -11.62
C LYS A 62 -2.04 -2.00 -11.58
N ALA A 63 -1.47 -2.37 -10.44
CA ALA A 63 -0.04 -2.39 -10.20
C ALA A 63 0.49 -3.83 -10.25
N ASP A 64 1.69 -4.01 -10.79
CA ASP A 64 2.37 -5.31 -10.77
C ASP A 64 2.91 -5.64 -9.37
N ILE A 65 3.21 -4.60 -8.57
CA ILE A 65 3.70 -4.72 -7.20
C ILE A 65 3.02 -3.65 -6.33
N VAL A 66 2.55 -4.03 -5.16
CA VAL A 66 1.94 -3.13 -4.17
C VAL A 66 2.69 -3.22 -2.84
N PRO A 67 3.69 -2.36 -2.61
CA PRO A 67 4.36 -2.29 -1.32
C PRO A 67 3.45 -1.68 -0.25
N LEU A 68 3.33 -2.39 0.89
CA LEU A 68 2.57 -1.95 2.06
C LEU A 68 3.55 -1.53 3.15
N ASP A 69 3.51 -0.27 3.57
CA ASP A 69 4.39 0.21 4.63
C ASP A 69 3.82 -0.08 6.02
N TYR A 70 4.14 -1.27 6.54
CA TYR A 70 3.67 -1.72 7.86
C TYR A 70 4.33 -0.96 9.00
N ARG A 71 5.49 -0.32 8.77
CA ARG A 71 6.15 0.53 9.77
C ARG A 71 5.29 1.72 10.19
N ASN A 72 4.39 2.16 9.29
CA ASN A 72 3.43 3.22 9.55
C ASN A 72 2.08 2.73 10.12
N LEU A 73 1.90 1.43 10.30
CA LEU A 73 0.67 0.85 10.86
C LEU A 73 0.91 0.36 12.28
N THR A 74 -0.03 0.66 13.19
CA THR A 74 -0.09 -0.02 14.49
C THR A 74 -0.30 -1.52 14.31
N GLN A 75 0.13 -2.33 15.28
CA GLN A 75 -0.03 -3.78 15.23
C GLN A 75 -1.48 -4.21 14.99
N ASN A 76 -2.46 -3.51 15.59
CA ASN A 76 -3.88 -3.79 15.36
C ASN A 76 -4.30 -3.53 13.90
N ASN A 77 -3.85 -2.43 13.31
CA ASN A 77 -4.14 -2.13 11.90
C ASN A 77 -3.43 -3.10 10.95
N GLN A 78 -2.20 -3.54 11.27
CA GLN A 78 -1.52 -4.59 10.52
C GLN A 78 -2.31 -5.91 10.55
N GLN A 79 -2.88 -6.29 11.70
CA GLN A 79 -3.72 -7.48 11.82
C GLN A 79 -4.98 -7.37 10.95
N ILE A 80 -5.63 -6.21 10.93
CA ILE A 80 -6.77 -5.95 10.03
C ILE A 80 -6.36 -6.15 8.57
N VAL A 81 -5.25 -5.55 8.14
CA VAL A 81 -4.75 -5.70 6.76
C VAL A 81 -4.41 -7.16 6.45
N ASN A 82 -3.79 -7.89 7.38
CA ASN A 82 -3.52 -9.31 7.22
C ASN A 82 -4.80 -10.12 6.99
N GLN A 83 -5.90 -9.79 7.68
CA GLN A 83 -7.20 -10.44 7.45
C GLN A 83 -7.77 -10.15 6.06
N TRP A 84 -7.52 -8.96 5.51
CA TRP A 84 -7.85 -8.67 4.11
C TRP A 84 -6.98 -9.48 3.15
N ILE A 85 -5.66 -9.49 3.38
CA ILE A 85 -4.70 -10.22 2.55
C ILE A 85 -5.04 -11.71 2.50
N LEU A 86 -5.45 -12.32 3.62
CA LEU A 86 -5.83 -13.74 3.67
C LEU A 86 -6.99 -14.08 2.71
N LYS A 87 -7.90 -13.15 2.45
CA LYS A 87 -9.06 -13.32 1.56
C LYS A 87 -8.74 -13.13 0.09
N LEU A 88 -7.56 -12.57 -0.23
CA LEU A 88 -7.14 -12.32 -1.61
C LEU A 88 -6.85 -13.63 -2.36
N GLU A 89 -6.98 -13.57 -3.67
CA GLU A 89 -6.52 -14.64 -4.57
C GLU A 89 -4.99 -14.78 -4.55
N SER A 90 -4.49 -15.95 -4.96
CA SER A 90 -3.04 -16.22 -4.99
C SER A 90 -2.27 -15.19 -5.82
N ILE A 91 -2.82 -14.80 -6.97
CA ILE A 91 -2.20 -13.81 -7.86
C ILE A 91 -2.08 -12.44 -7.18
N GLN A 92 -3.14 -11.99 -6.50
CA GLN A 92 -3.16 -10.74 -5.74
C GLN A 92 -2.19 -10.76 -4.56
N LYS A 93 -2.12 -11.88 -3.82
CA LYS A 93 -1.13 -12.06 -2.75
C LYS A 93 0.30 -11.94 -3.28
N SER A 94 0.59 -12.47 -4.47
CA SER A 94 1.92 -12.42 -5.08
C SER A 94 2.38 -11.01 -5.48
N GLN A 95 1.45 -10.07 -5.63
CA GLN A 95 1.75 -8.67 -5.94
C GLN A 95 2.16 -7.87 -4.69
N ILE A 96 1.88 -8.37 -3.48
CA ILE A 96 2.10 -7.62 -2.23
C ILE A 96 3.54 -7.77 -1.75
N LEU A 97 4.17 -6.64 -1.39
CA LEU A 97 5.44 -6.59 -0.70
C LEU A 97 5.25 -5.89 0.65
N ILE A 98 5.48 -6.60 1.76
CA ILE A 98 5.35 -6.00 3.10
C ILE A 98 6.68 -5.35 3.50
N MET A 99 6.68 -4.04 3.68
CA MET A 99 7.79 -3.30 4.24
C MET A 99 7.64 -3.28 5.77
N LYS A 100 8.52 -4.00 6.44
CA LYS A 100 8.59 -4.12 7.91
C LYS A 100 10.05 -3.96 8.34
N ASP A 101 10.26 -3.60 9.60
CA ASP A 101 11.60 -3.51 10.18
C ASP A 101 12.31 -4.88 10.24
#